data_AF-A0A2J7VR22-F1
#
_entry.id   AF-A0A2J7VR22-F1
#
_cell.length_a   1.000
_cell.length_b   1.000
_cell.length_c   1.000
_cell.angle_alpha   90.00
_cell.angle_beta   90.00
_cell.angle_gamma   90.00
#
_symmetry.space_group_name_H-M   'P 1'
#
loop_
_entity.id
_entity.type
_entity.pdbx_description
1 polymer ?
#
loop_
_entity_poly.entity_id
_entity_poly.type
_entity_poly.pdbx_seq_one_letter_code
_entity_poly.pdbx_strand_id
1 'polypeptide(L)'
;MKKIGQEPRLAPGAGLYASLVAWAREVALAINTNVDALSGFTVARSGGNGTAATIAPVNGGDGDAVLILNKVGAAQSVAINAYRAGVLRWQLLLGNSSAESGANAGSDANLTFFSDAGAGLGSIDFRRSDGRIGTPGDIVSSRSLQAGGVYGLQVNGAFADGGNFASQVLQTNPSWDTISFQGYHVPGVWAGCRWILGSTSPAVFEMRNNGTGYSVGGWVATSDGRVKINRKPLGDVLSWIDEVIPCEYDRTDVKNLDDSPVHRAGFIADHFEPHAPTLVLRDKATDDNPDPIRSLDYDGAGAYLWRAVQQLKAELAEARAEIQSLKGN
;
A
#
# COMPACT_ATOMS: atom_id res chain seq x y z
N MET A 1 -5.58 -75.84 83.24
CA MET A 1 -5.17 -75.84 81.81
C MET A 1 -6.12 -74.96 81.02
N LYS A 2 -5.65 -73.79 80.58
CA LYS A 2 -6.45 -72.74 79.92
C LYS A 2 -6.69 -73.15 78.46
N LYS A 3 -7.96 -73.32 78.06
CA LYS A 3 -8.32 -73.56 76.65
C LYS A 3 -8.07 -72.28 75.85
N ILE A 4 -7.18 -72.37 74.87
CA ILE A 4 -7.01 -71.41 73.78
C ILE A 4 -8.19 -71.65 72.83
N GLY A 5 -9.08 -70.65 72.70
CA GLY A 5 -10.21 -70.73 71.78
C GLY A 5 -11.30 -69.73 72.14
N GLN A 6 -11.52 -68.77 71.22
CA GLN A 6 -12.55 -67.71 71.16
C GLN A 6 -12.04 -66.31 71.47
N GLU A 7 -11.38 -65.71 70.49
CA GLU A 7 -11.41 -64.25 70.35
C GLU A 7 -12.77 -63.82 69.78
N PRO A 8 -13.34 -62.71 70.24
CA PRO A 8 -14.60 -62.19 69.72
C PRO A 8 -14.41 -61.73 68.27
N ARG A 9 -15.09 -62.39 67.33
CA ARG A 9 -15.33 -61.83 65.99
C ARG A 9 -16.14 -60.55 66.17
N LEU A 10 -15.46 -59.41 66.15
CA LEU A 10 -16.10 -58.11 66.02
C LEU A 10 -16.90 -58.11 64.72
N ALA A 11 -18.23 -58.00 64.83
CA ALA A 11 -19.07 -57.73 63.67
C ALA A 11 -18.54 -56.45 62.99
N PRO A 12 -18.41 -56.42 61.65
CA PRO A 12 -17.93 -55.24 60.95
C PRO A 12 -18.92 -54.09 61.18
N GLY A 13 -18.61 -53.23 62.15
CA GLY A 13 -19.39 -52.05 62.44
C GLY A 13 -19.35 -51.13 61.22
N ALA A 14 -20.52 -50.62 60.83
CA ALA A 14 -20.73 -49.73 59.69
C ALA A 14 -19.79 -48.51 59.63
N GLY A 15 -19.08 -48.18 60.72
CA GLY A 15 -18.10 -47.11 60.79
C GLY A 15 -16.80 -47.36 60.00
N LEU A 16 -16.27 -48.59 59.96
CA LEU A 16 -14.95 -48.85 59.38
C LEU A 16 -14.97 -48.89 57.85
N TYR A 17 -16.06 -49.42 57.28
CA TYR A 17 -16.27 -49.40 55.84
C TYR A 17 -16.62 -48.00 55.34
N ALA A 18 -17.46 -47.27 56.09
CA ALA A 18 -17.77 -45.88 55.78
C ALA A 18 -16.55 -44.97 55.88
N SER A 19 -15.68 -45.16 56.89
CA SER A 19 -14.44 -44.38 57.03
C SER A 19 -13.43 -44.71 55.93
N LEU A 20 -13.33 -45.98 55.51
CA LEU A 20 -12.42 -46.38 54.44
C LEU A 20 -12.89 -45.84 53.08
N VAL A 21 -14.20 -45.84 52.83
CA VAL A 21 -14.78 -45.26 51.61
C VAL A 21 -14.65 -43.74 51.59
N ALA A 22 -14.85 -43.07 52.73
CA ALA A 22 -14.63 -41.62 52.86
C ALA A 22 -13.16 -41.25 52.63
N TRP A 23 -12.24 -41.99 53.26
CA TRP A 23 -10.80 -41.80 53.07
C TRP A 23 -10.38 -42.05 51.62
N ALA A 24 -10.85 -43.14 50.99
CA ALA A 24 -10.54 -43.43 49.60
C ALA A 24 -11.08 -42.34 48.64
N ARG A 25 -12.22 -41.71 48.97
CA ARG A 25 -12.77 -40.56 48.22
C ARG A 25 -11.89 -39.32 48.35
N GLU A 26 -11.45 -38.99 49.56
CA GLU A 26 -10.55 -37.85 49.79
C GLU A 26 -9.19 -38.07 49.15
N VAL A 27 -8.65 -39.29 49.24
CA VAL A 27 -7.41 -39.70 48.59
C VAL A 27 -7.55 -39.66 47.06
N ALA A 28 -8.67 -40.11 46.50
CA ALA A 28 -8.92 -40.01 45.06
C ALA A 28 -9.04 -38.56 44.58
N LEU A 29 -9.67 -37.68 45.37
CA LEU A 29 -9.70 -36.24 45.09
C LEU A 29 -8.32 -35.58 45.22
N ALA A 30 -7.49 -36.04 46.16
CA ALA A 30 -6.15 -35.49 46.38
C ALA A 30 -5.11 -36.01 45.37
N ILE A 31 -5.28 -37.24 44.87
CA ILE A 31 -4.37 -37.86 43.88
C ILE A 31 -4.75 -37.47 42.45
N ASN A 32 -6.04 -37.29 42.15
CA ASN A 32 -6.47 -36.81 40.84
C ASN A 32 -6.59 -35.29 40.84
N THR A 33 -5.45 -34.59 40.90
CA THR A 33 -5.38 -33.13 40.72
C THR A 33 -5.68 -32.69 39.29
N ASN A 34 -5.86 -33.64 38.36
CA ASN A 34 -6.53 -33.38 37.10
C ASN A 34 -8.03 -33.25 37.40
N VAL A 35 -8.45 -32.01 37.65
CA VAL A 35 -9.84 -31.55 37.74
C VAL A 35 -10.49 -31.76 36.37
N ASP A 36 -10.72 -33.01 35.99
CA ASP A 36 -11.45 -33.36 34.80
C ASP A 36 -12.95 -33.20 35.08
N ALA A 37 -13.54 -32.23 34.37
CA ALA A 37 -14.98 -32.02 34.18
C ALA A 37 -15.81 -31.36 35.30
N LEU A 38 -15.32 -30.30 35.95
CA LEU A 38 -16.22 -29.32 36.58
C LEU A 38 -16.69 -28.29 35.54
N SER A 39 -17.89 -28.49 35.00
CA SER A 39 -18.58 -27.43 34.24
C SER A 39 -18.73 -26.19 35.12
N GLY A 40 -18.19 -25.05 34.69
CA GLY A 40 -18.32 -23.78 35.44
C GLY A 40 -17.28 -23.57 36.54
N PHE A 41 -16.09 -24.19 36.46
CA PHE A 41 -14.99 -23.88 37.36
C PHE A 41 -14.58 -22.40 37.24
N THR A 42 -14.98 -21.62 38.24
CA THR A 42 -14.53 -20.23 38.39
C THR A 42 -13.34 -20.24 39.33
N VAL A 43 -12.17 -19.80 38.85
CA VAL A 43 -11.04 -19.46 39.72
C VAL A 43 -11.39 -18.13 40.41
N ALA A 44 -12.26 -18.19 41.42
CA ALA A 44 -12.56 -17.05 42.27
C ALA A 44 -11.50 -16.98 43.38
N ARG A 45 -10.78 -15.86 43.48
CA ARG A 45 -9.97 -15.57 44.66
C ARG A 45 -10.85 -14.94 45.74
N SER A 46 -10.85 -15.51 46.94
CA SER A 46 -11.47 -14.87 48.10
C SER A 46 -10.54 -13.81 48.70
N GLY A 47 -10.87 -12.53 48.53
CA GLY A 47 -10.49 -11.48 49.50
C GLY A 47 -9.06 -10.89 49.45
N GLY A 48 -8.52 -10.53 48.28
CA GLY A 48 -7.27 -9.77 48.21
C GLY A 48 -7.31 -8.65 47.16
N ASN A 49 -7.00 -7.42 47.58
CA ASN A 49 -6.76 -6.31 46.65
C ASN A 49 -5.48 -6.60 45.83
N GLY A 50 -5.62 -6.84 44.53
CA GLY A 50 -4.54 -6.55 43.56
C GLY A 50 -3.47 -7.60 43.28
N THR A 51 -3.77 -8.90 43.25
CA THR A 51 -2.79 -9.90 42.74
C THR A 51 -3.33 -10.62 41.50
N ALA A 52 -2.66 -10.43 40.35
CA ALA A 52 -3.01 -11.07 39.07
C ALA A 52 -3.09 -12.61 39.20
N ALA A 53 -4.00 -13.24 38.46
CA ALA A 53 -3.95 -14.68 38.25
C ALA A 53 -2.75 -14.99 37.34
N THR A 54 -1.79 -15.78 37.84
CA THR A 54 -0.57 -16.12 37.11
C THR A 54 -0.70 -17.51 36.53
N ILE A 55 -0.45 -17.65 35.23
CA ILE A 55 -0.21 -18.93 34.56
C ILE A 55 1.31 -19.05 34.43
N ALA A 56 1.92 -20.04 35.07
CA ALA A 56 3.37 -20.25 35.06
C ALA A 56 3.68 -21.74 34.82
N PRO A 57 4.85 -22.08 34.24
CA PRO A 57 5.29 -23.47 34.13
C PRO A 57 5.36 -24.11 35.52
N VAL A 58 4.85 -25.34 35.63
CA VAL A 58 4.74 -26.08 36.90
C VAL A 58 6.12 -26.48 37.44
N ASN A 59 7.12 -26.59 36.56
CA ASN A 59 8.50 -26.91 36.90
C ASN A 59 9.37 -25.80 36.34
N GLY A 60 10.29 -25.24 37.13
CA GLY A 60 11.18 -24.13 36.75
C GLY A 60 12.22 -24.45 35.66
N GLY A 61 11.84 -25.24 34.65
CA GLY A 61 12.57 -25.41 33.40
C GLY A 61 12.11 -24.42 32.33
N ASP A 62 12.89 -24.30 31.27
CA ASP A 62 12.72 -23.37 30.15
C ASP A 62 11.51 -23.69 29.26
N GLY A 63 10.29 -23.62 29.81
CA GLY A 63 9.03 -23.87 29.09
C GLY A 63 8.15 -22.62 28.99
N ASP A 64 7.38 -22.50 27.91
CA ASP A 64 6.43 -21.41 27.71
C ASP A 64 5.14 -21.64 28.52
N ALA A 65 4.64 -20.59 29.17
CA ALA A 65 3.30 -20.61 29.75
C ALA A 65 2.25 -20.43 28.64
N VAL A 66 1.30 -21.36 28.52
CA VAL A 66 0.27 -21.33 27.47
C VAL A 66 -1.13 -21.30 28.08
N LEU A 67 -1.97 -20.38 27.60
CA LEU A 67 -3.41 -20.41 27.83
C LEU A 67 -4.09 -21.09 26.64
N ILE A 68 -4.66 -22.27 26.87
CA ILE A 68 -5.39 -23.02 25.84
C ILE A 68 -6.88 -22.75 26.00
N LEU A 69 -7.49 -22.17 24.97
CA LEU A 69 -8.93 -21.98 24.87
C LEU A 69 -9.44 -22.77 23.67
N ASN A 70 -10.31 -23.74 23.89
CA ASN A 70 -10.77 -24.65 22.84
C ASN A 70 -12.29 -24.55 22.70
N LYS A 71 -12.76 -24.15 21.50
CA LYS A 71 -14.19 -24.19 21.17
C LYS A 71 -14.62 -25.64 20.96
N VAL A 72 -15.80 -26.01 21.44
CA VAL A 72 -16.33 -27.37 21.29
C VAL A 72 -17.22 -27.53 20.05
N GLY A 73 -17.59 -26.43 19.38
CA GLY A 73 -18.40 -26.45 18.17
C GLY A 73 -18.16 -25.28 17.23
N ALA A 74 -18.68 -25.39 15.99
CA ALA A 74 -18.39 -24.45 14.90
C ALA A 74 -18.99 -23.03 15.10
N ALA A 75 -20.02 -22.87 15.94
CA ALA A 75 -20.73 -21.59 16.13
C ALA A 75 -20.48 -20.94 17.51
N GLN A 76 -19.34 -21.26 18.13
CA GLN A 76 -18.98 -20.74 19.44
C GLN A 76 -17.88 -19.70 19.32
N SER A 77 -17.92 -18.72 20.21
CA SER A 77 -16.83 -17.75 20.34
C SER A 77 -15.93 -18.10 21.52
N VAL A 78 -14.66 -17.79 21.35
CA VAL A 78 -13.65 -17.87 22.40
C VAL A 78 -13.20 -16.46 22.70
N ALA A 79 -13.32 -16.03 23.95
CA ALA A 79 -13.07 -14.63 24.30
C ALA A 79 -12.34 -14.48 25.65
N ILE A 80 -11.50 -13.45 25.73
CA ILE A 80 -10.98 -12.89 26.97
C ILE A 80 -11.66 -11.53 27.16
N ASN A 81 -12.38 -11.37 28.26
CA ASN A 81 -13.16 -10.18 28.56
C ASN A 81 -12.52 -9.38 29.70
N ALA A 82 -12.40 -8.07 29.51
CA ALA A 82 -11.98 -7.13 30.55
C ALA A 82 -13.15 -6.23 30.97
N TYR A 83 -13.50 -6.26 32.25
CA TYR A 83 -14.60 -5.48 32.83
C TYR A 83 -14.07 -4.37 33.74
N ARG A 84 -14.82 -3.26 33.82
CA ARG A 84 -14.68 -2.23 34.85
C ARG A 84 -16.04 -2.01 35.50
N ALA A 85 -16.14 -2.29 36.80
CA ALA A 85 -17.39 -2.15 37.57
C ALA A 85 -18.59 -2.87 36.93
N GLY A 86 -18.38 -4.09 36.43
CA GLY A 86 -19.43 -4.89 35.77
C GLY A 86 -19.69 -4.52 34.29
N VAL A 87 -19.07 -3.47 33.76
CA VAL A 87 -19.21 -3.05 32.36
C VAL A 87 -18.05 -3.57 31.53
N LEU A 88 -18.34 -4.28 30.43
CA LEU A 88 -17.33 -4.78 29.49
C LEU A 88 -16.63 -3.61 28.78
N ARG A 89 -15.29 -3.64 28.72
CA ARG A 89 -14.45 -2.55 28.16
C ARG A 89 -13.62 -2.98 26.96
N TRP A 90 -13.02 -4.16 27.09
CA TRP A 90 -12.22 -4.76 26.03
C TRP A 90 -12.61 -6.23 25.94
N GLN A 91 -12.72 -6.70 24.71
CA GLN A 91 -12.93 -8.10 24.43
C GLN A 91 -11.96 -8.52 23.34
N LEU A 92 -11.13 -9.51 23.65
CA LEU A 92 -10.29 -10.18 22.68
C LEU A 92 -10.98 -11.50 22.30
N LEU A 93 -11.61 -11.53 21.13
CA LEU A 93 -12.09 -12.77 20.52
C LEU A 93 -10.91 -13.47 19.85
N LEU A 94 -10.65 -14.71 20.24
CA LEU A 94 -9.64 -15.60 19.66
C LEU A 94 -10.29 -16.67 18.75
N GLY A 95 -11.43 -16.31 18.18
CA GLY A 95 -12.28 -17.13 17.33
C GLY A 95 -13.72 -16.67 17.46
N ASN A 96 -14.24 -16.02 16.41
CA ASN A 96 -15.65 -15.62 16.33
C ASN A 96 -16.57 -16.83 16.09
N SER A 97 -17.88 -16.59 16.16
CA SER A 97 -18.91 -17.62 15.94
C SER A 97 -19.06 -18.06 14.47
N SER A 98 -18.21 -17.56 13.56
CA SER A 98 -18.22 -18.00 12.18
C SER A 98 -17.70 -19.42 12.09
N ALA A 99 -18.53 -20.31 11.55
CA ALA A 99 -18.19 -21.72 11.36
C ALA A 99 -16.88 -21.87 10.58
N GLU A 100 -16.00 -22.73 11.10
CA GLU A 100 -14.90 -23.21 10.31
C GLU A 100 -15.45 -24.13 9.22
N SER A 101 -15.45 -23.63 7.99
CA SER A 101 -15.58 -24.51 6.83
C SER A 101 -14.19 -24.98 6.40
N GLY A 102 -14.15 -25.87 5.41
CA GLY A 102 -12.88 -26.16 4.72
C GLY A 102 -12.18 -24.88 4.24
N ALA A 103 -10.87 -24.98 3.97
CA ALA A 103 -10.03 -23.91 3.42
C ALA A 103 -9.84 -22.65 4.30
N ASN A 104 -9.61 -22.82 5.60
CA ASN A 104 -9.21 -21.76 6.54
C ASN A 104 -10.24 -20.63 6.79
N ALA A 105 -11.48 -20.78 6.34
CA ALA A 105 -12.55 -19.83 6.65
C ALA A 105 -13.04 -19.97 8.10
N GLY A 106 -13.59 -18.89 8.66
CA GLY A 106 -14.15 -18.87 10.02
C GLY A 106 -13.10 -18.77 11.14
N SER A 107 -13.59 -18.65 12.37
CA SER A 107 -12.78 -18.39 13.58
C SER A 107 -11.84 -17.19 13.45
N ASP A 108 -12.30 -16.09 12.86
CA ASP A 108 -11.50 -14.88 12.84
C ASP A 108 -11.35 -14.32 14.27
N ALA A 109 -10.23 -13.67 14.53
CA ALA A 109 -9.98 -13.02 15.81
C ALA A 109 -10.34 -11.54 15.73
N ASN A 110 -10.76 -10.93 16.84
CA ASN A 110 -10.92 -9.48 16.89
C ASN A 110 -10.68 -8.91 18.28
N LEU A 111 -10.34 -7.62 18.31
CA LEU A 111 -10.27 -6.82 19.52
C LEU A 111 -11.38 -5.77 19.47
N THR A 112 -12.42 -5.96 20.28
CA THR A 112 -13.58 -5.07 20.34
C THR A 112 -13.46 -4.08 21.50
N PHE A 113 -13.79 -2.82 21.23
CA PHE A 113 -13.75 -1.71 22.18
C PHE A 113 -15.17 -1.32 22.60
N PHE A 114 -15.38 -1.01 23.89
CA PHE A 114 -16.69 -0.64 24.42
C PHE A 114 -16.63 0.70 25.19
N SER A 115 -17.72 1.46 25.09
CA SER A 115 -17.92 2.76 25.75
C SER A 115 -18.12 2.63 27.27
N ASP A 116 -18.28 3.77 27.95
CA ASP A 116 -18.59 3.80 29.39
C ASP A 116 -19.90 3.15 29.78
N ALA A 117 -20.85 3.10 28.85
CA ALA A 117 -22.13 2.41 29.03
C ALA A 117 -22.11 0.95 28.52
N GLY A 118 -20.97 0.47 28.02
CA GLY A 118 -20.84 -0.88 27.44
C GLY A 118 -21.32 -1.00 25.99
N ALA A 119 -21.51 0.11 25.28
CA ALA A 119 -21.86 0.09 23.86
C ALA A 119 -20.59 -0.13 23.00
N GLY A 120 -20.68 -0.93 21.93
CA GLY A 120 -19.54 -1.16 21.03
C GLY A 120 -19.11 0.12 20.31
N LEU A 121 -17.80 0.37 20.26
CA LEU A 121 -17.18 1.51 19.57
C LEU A 121 -16.53 1.10 18.23
N GLY A 122 -16.25 -0.19 18.06
CA GLY A 122 -15.61 -0.77 16.87
C GLY A 122 -14.74 -1.97 17.22
N SER A 123 -14.17 -2.62 16.19
CA SER A 123 -13.27 -3.77 16.33
C SER A 123 -12.06 -3.67 15.41
N ILE A 124 -10.91 -4.13 15.89
CA ILE A 124 -9.80 -4.51 15.00
C ILE A 124 -9.98 -6.00 14.68
N ASP A 125 -10.16 -6.33 13.42
CA ASP A 125 -10.42 -7.68 12.95
C ASP A 125 -9.14 -8.30 12.36
N PHE A 126 -8.88 -9.55 12.70
CA PHE A 126 -7.77 -10.35 12.20
C PHE A 126 -8.35 -11.55 11.46
N ARG A 127 -8.31 -11.50 10.13
CA ARG A 127 -8.87 -12.54 9.29
C ARG A 127 -7.90 -13.70 9.19
N ARG A 128 -8.35 -14.88 9.62
CA ARG A 128 -7.50 -16.08 9.67
C ARG A 128 -7.15 -16.61 8.28
N SER A 129 -8.09 -16.49 7.33
CA SER A 129 -7.95 -17.10 6.00
C SER A 129 -6.85 -16.48 5.13
N ASP A 130 -6.59 -15.17 5.29
CA ASP A 130 -5.69 -14.39 4.44
C ASP A 130 -4.77 -13.42 5.20
N GLY A 131 -4.83 -13.41 6.53
CA GLY A 131 -4.01 -12.56 7.39
C GLY A 131 -4.36 -11.06 7.32
N ARG A 132 -5.50 -10.69 6.73
CA ARG A 132 -5.91 -9.27 6.66
C ARG A 132 -6.24 -8.72 8.03
N ILE A 133 -5.84 -7.48 8.26
CA ILE A 133 -6.21 -6.69 9.45
C ILE A 133 -7.20 -5.62 9.01
N GLY A 134 -8.39 -5.62 9.60
CA GLY A 134 -9.40 -4.58 9.44
C GLY A 134 -9.40 -3.65 10.65
N THR A 135 -9.52 -2.34 10.42
CA THR A 135 -9.69 -1.34 11.48
C THR A 135 -10.99 -0.57 11.25
N PRO A 136 -11.65 -0.08 12.33
CA PRO A 136 -12.90 0.66 12.19
C PRO A 136 -12.68 2.13 11.78
N GLY A 137 -11.42 2.55 11.62
CA GLY A 137 -11.00 3.90 11.26
C GLY A 137 -9.54 3.92 10.82
N ASP A 138 -8.91 5.10 10.91
CA ASP A 138 -7.56 5.34 10.39
C ASP A 138 -6.48 4.54 11.10
N ILE A 139 -5.45 4.15 10.34
CA ILE A 139 -4.20 3.63 10.88
C ILE A 139 -3.23 4.80 11.05
N VAL A 140 -3.00 5.20 12.30
CA VAL A 140 -2.05 6.29 12.64
C VAL A 140 -0.76 5.67 13.19
N SER A 141 0.37 5.96 12.52
CA SER A 141 1.71 5.61 13.01
C SER A 141 2.47 6.87 13.40
N SER A 142 3.14 6.85 14.55
CA SER A 142 4.08 7.92 14.96
C SER A 142 5.44 7.84 14.25
N ARG A 143 5.62 6.80 13.42
CA ARG A 143 6.82 6.52 12.63
C ARG A 143 6.44 6.13 11.20
N SER A 144 7.36 5.51 10.47
CA SER A 144 7.05 4.95 9.15
C SER A 144 6.04 3.81 9.25
N LEU A 145 5.16 3.73 8.24
CA LEU A 145 4.40 2.53 7.90
C LEU A 145 5.12 1.85 6.74
N GLN A 146 5.60 0.62 6.96
CA GLN A 146 6.26 -0.17 5.91
C GLN A 146 5.29 -1.24 5.41
N ALA A 147 5.05 -1.27 4.11
CA ALA A 147 4.29 -2.34 3.45
C ALA A 147 5.27 -3.26 2.70
N GLY A 148 5.40 -4.52 3.15
CA GLY A 148 6.36 -5.49 2.61
C GLY A 148 5.84 -6.39 1.49
N GLY A 149 4.65 -6.14 0.96
CA GLY A 149 4.06 -6.95 -0.12
C GLY A 149 4.58 -6.58 -1.51
N VAL A 150 4.37 -7.47 -2.49
CA VAL A 150 4.75 -7.26 -3.91
C VAL A 150 4.19 -5.95 -4.48
N TYR A 151 3.02 -5.53 -4.02
CA TYR A 151 2.33 -4.31 -4.47
C TYR A 151 2.57 -3.08 -3.55
N GLY A 152 3.41 -3.18 -2.52
CA GLY A 152 3.70 -2.08 -1.60
C GLY A 152 2.48 -1.61 -0.80
N LEU A 153 2.39 -0.30 -0.54
CA LEU A 153 1.23 0.32 0.12
C LEU A 153 0.12 0.52 -0.92
N GLN A 154 -0.94 -0.29 -0.82
CA GLN A 154 -2.12 -0.12 -1.65
C GLN A 154 -3.10 0.85 -0.98
N VAL A 155 -3.17 2.09 -1.47
CA VAL A 155 -4.20 3.06 -1.06
C VAL A 155 -5.46 2.81 -1.88
N ASN A 156 -6.30 1.88 -1.43
CA ASN A 156 -7.59 1.58 -2.07
C ASN A 156 -8.67 2.54 -1.55
N GLY A 157 -8.57 3.79 -1.99
CA GLY A 157 -9.54 4.84 -1.70
C GLY A 157 -9.53 5.82 -2.86
N ALA A 158 -10.40 5.58 -3.85
CA ALA A 158 -10.61 6.55 -4.91
C ALA A 158 -11.63 7.58 -4.42
N PHE A 159 -11.23 8.84 -4.35
CA PHE A 159 -12.22 9.91 -4.27
C PHE A 159 -12.85 10.04 -5.66
N ALA A 160 -14.18 9.90 -5.72
CA ALA A 160 -14.94 10.19 -6.92
C ALA A 160 -15.36 11.66 -6.86
N ASP A 161 -14.68 12.51 -7.64
CA ASP A 161 -15.08 13.92 -7.81
C ASP A 161 -15.51 14.15 -9.26
N GLY A 162 -16.80 14.35 -9.48
CA GLY A 162 -17.37 14.58 -10.80
C GLY A 162 -17.10 13.45 -11.80
N GLY A 163 -16.92 12.21 -11.34
CA GLY A 163 -16.58 11.05 -12.18
C GLY A 163 -15.08 10.81 -12.35
N ASN A 164 -14.19 11.67 -11.84
CA ASN A 164 -12.75 11.40 -11.79
C ASN A 164 -12.42 10.54 -10.59
N PHE A 165 -11.46 9.63 -10.74
CA PHE A 165 -10.97 8.77 -9.67
C PHE A 165 -9.53 9.17 -9.32
N ALA A 166 -9.30 9.55 -8.07
CA ALA A 166 -7.96 9.88 -7.58
C ALA A 166 -7.61 9.07 -6.33
N SER A 167 -6.42 8.48 -6.30
CA SER A 167 -5.83 7.89 -5.10
C SER A 167 -4.70 8.77 -4.60
N GLN A 168 -4.85 9.33 -3.40
CA GLN A 168 -3.83 10.18 -2.81
C GLN A 168 -2.75 9.32 -2.14
N VAL A 169 -1.53 9.39 -2.66
CA VAL A 169 -0.38 8.61 -2.18
C VAL A 169 0.43 9.40 -1.17
N LEU A 170 0.51 10.73 -1.34
CA LEU A 170 1.20 11.63 -0.42
C LEU A 170 0.38 12.92 -0.27
N GLN A 171 0.24 13.40 0.96
CA GLN A 171 -0.16 14.77 1.28
C GLN A 171 0.75 15.31 2.36
N THR A 172 1.50 16.37 2.07
CA THR A 172 2.27 17.06 3.10
C THR A 172 1.74 18.48 3.28
N ASN A 173 1.50 18.86 4.53
CA ASN A 173 1.18 20.19 5.03
C ASN A 173 -0.17 20.81 4.53
N PRO A 174 -1.24 20.78 5.34
CA PRO A 174 -2.50 21.45 5.01
C PRO A 174 -2.47 22.98 5.20
N SER A 175 -1.43 23.53 5.84
CA SER A 175 -1.49 24.88 6.41
C SER A 175 -1.09 25.98 5.44
N TRP A 176 -0.06 25.78 4.62
CA TRP A 176 0.53 26.85 3.80
C TRP A 176 0.62 26.53 2.32
N ASP A 177 0.93 25.28 1.94
CA ASP A 177 0.89 24.84 0.56
C ASP A 177 0.83 23.31 0.52
N THR A 178 -0.21 22.78 -0.11
CA THR A 178 -0.37 21.33 -0.25
C THR A 178 0.59 20.84 -1.31
N ILE A 179 1.44 19.89 -0.94
CA ILE A 179 2.12 19.02 -1.90
C ILE A 179 1.36 17.71 -1.90
N SER A 180 0.81 17.35 -3.04
CA SER A 180 0.16 16.04 -3.20
C SER A 180 0.67 15.29 -4.41
N PHE A 181 0.85 13.98 -4.22
CA PHE A 181 1.11 13.03 -5.29
C PHE A 181 -0.07 12.07 -5.38
N GLN A 182 -0.64 11.95 -6.58
CA GLN A 182 -1.87 11.22 -6.81
C GLN A 182 -1.74 10.33 -8.05
N GLY A 183 -2.28 9.11 -7.95
CA GLY A 183 -2.78 8.41 -9.13
C GLY A 183 -4.08 9.08 -9.54
N TYR A 184 -4.20 9.46 -10.81
CA TYR A 184 -5.35 10.20 -11.33
C TYR A 184 -5.88 9.54 -12.60
N HIS A 185 -7.20 9.32 -12.62
CA HIS A 185 -7.89 8.74 -13.76
C HIS A 185 -9.12 9.59 -14.08
N VAL A 186 -9.14 10.11 -15.30
CA VAL A 186 -10.34 10.67 -15.93
C VAL A 186 -10.93 9.57 -16.79
N PRO A 187 -12.05 8.94 -16.38
CA PRO A 187 -12.66 7.86 -17.14
C PRO A 187 -12.97 8.27 -18.56
N GLY A 188 -12.73 7.36 -19.49
CA GLY A 188 -12.55 7.77 -20.85
C GLY A 188 -11.19 8.46 -20.95
N VAL A 189 -11.09 9.76 -20.67
CA VAL A 189 -10.01 10.62 -21.20
C VAL A 189 -8.57 10.11 -21.05
N TRP A 190 -8.07 9.85 -19.83
CA TRP A 190 -6.69 9.39 -19.58
C TRP A 190 -6.47 8.92 -18.15
N ALA A 191 -5.39 8.16 -17.90
CA ALA A 191 -4.93 7.79 -16.56
C ALA A 191 -3.44 8.15 -16.39
N GLY A 192 -2.99 8.43 -15.17
CA GLY A 192 -1.59 8.78 -14.95
C GLY A 192 -1.27 9.24 -13.53
N CYS A 193 -0.17 9.96 -13.43
CA CYS A 193 0.35 10.49 -12.17
C CYS A 193 0.23 12.02 -12.16
N ARG A 194 -0.26 12.58 -11.06
CA ARG A 194 -0.42 14.02 -10.86
C ARG A 194 0.35 14.47 -9.62
N TRP A 195 1.09 15.56 -9.79
CA TRP A 195 1.73 16.32 -8.73
C TRP A 195 1.04 17.67 -8.64
N ILE A 196 0.55 18.01 -7.45
CA ILE A 196 -0.09 19.30 -7.15
C ILE A 196 0.79 20.01 -6.14
N LEU A 197 1.28 21.19 -6.48
CA LEU A 197 2.11 22.02 -5.63
C LEU A 197 1.41 23.36 -5.37
N GLY A 198 1.07 23.63 -4.12
CA GLY A 198 0.46 24.89 -3.69
C GLY A 198 -1.03 24.79 -3.37
N SER A 199 -1.55 25.73 -2.59
CA SER A 199 -2.94 25.72 -2.08
C SER A 199 -3.92 26.61 -2.85
N THR A 200 -3.55 27.86 -3.15
CA THR A 200 -4.47 28.88 -3.68
C THR A 200 -4.47 28.93 -5.22
N SER A 201 -3.33 28.63 -5.84
CA SER A 201 -3.14 28.51 -7.29
C SER A 201 -2.22 27.33 -7.57
N PRO A 202 -2.73 26.08 -7.46
CA PRO A 202 -1.89 24.91 -7.51
C PRO A 202 -1.17 24.79 -8.86
N ALA A 203 0.15 24.70 -8.82
CA ALA A 203 0.92 24.24 -9.97
C ALA A 203 0.69 22.74 -10.13
N VAL A 204 0.05 22.37 -11.23
CA VAL A 204 -0.26 20.97 -11.55
C VAL A 204 0.74 20.48 -12.59
N PHE A 205 1.38 19.35 -12.30
CA PHE A 205 2.24 18.62 -13.22
C PHE A 205 1.71 17.20 -13.38
N GLU A 206 1.50 16.76 -14.62
CA GLU A 206 0.91 15.45 -14.92
C GLU A 206 1.78 14.67 -15.90
N MET A 207 1.91 13.37 -15.65
CA MET A 207 2.43 12.39 -16.59
C MET A 207 1.28 11.46 -16.94
N ARG A 208 0.80 11.54 -18.19
CA ARG A 208 -0.37 10.80 -18.67
C ARG A 208 0.07 9.52 -19.39
N ASN A 209 -0.76 8.49 -19.32
CA ASN A 209 -0.53 7.17 -19.95
C ASN A 209 -0.50 7.20 -21.49
N ASN A 210 -0.83 8.32 -22.12
CA ASN A 210 -0.69 8.55 -23.55
C ASN A 210 0.64 9.23 -23.94
N GLY A 211 1.58 9.34 -22.99
CA GLY A 211 2.90 9.97 -23.18
C GLY A 211 2.90 11.49 -23.09
N THR A 212 1.79 12.12 -22.69
CA THR A 212 1.72 13.59 -22.54
C THR A 212 2.23 14.01 -21.16
N GLY A 213 3.23 14.90 -21.14
CA GLY A 213 3.59 15.70 -19.97
C GLY A 213 2.82 17.02 -19.95
N TYR A 214 2.00 17.27 -18.94
CA TYR A 214 1.18 18.49 -18.83
C TYR A 214 1.61 19.33 -17.62
N SER A 215 1.64 20.66 -17.79
CA SER A 215 1.87 21.63 -16.72
C SER A 215 1.09 22.91 -16.97
N VAL A 216 0.43 23.46 -15.95
CA VAL A 216 -0.24 24.77 -16.04
C VAL A 216 0.77 25.92 -16.19
N GLY A 217 1.94 25.79 -15.54
CA GLY A 217 3.01 26.79 -15.58
C GLY A 217 4.00 26.61 -16.75
N GLY A 218 3.75 25.63 -17.63
CA GLY A 218 4.70 25.21 -18.64
C GLY A 218 5.87 24.40 -18.06
N TRP A 219 6.77 23.98 -18.94
CA TRP A 219 8.03 23.32 -18.60
C TRP A 219 9.18 24.28 -18.91
N VAL A 220 10.09 24.47 -17.96
CA VAL A 220 11.25 25.34 -18.13
C VAL A 220 12.51 24.48 -18.02
N ALA A 221 13.27 24.37 -19.10
CA ALA A 221 14.56 23.70 -19.10
C ALA A 221 15.65 24.62 -18.53
N THR A 222 16.44 24.11 -17.58
CA THR A 222 17.62 24.82 -17.08
C THR A 222 18.63 25.04 -18.20
N SER A 223 18.87 26.31 -18.57
CA SER A 223 19.72 26.68 -19.71
C SER A 223 20.95 27.52 -19.32
N ASP A 224 21.37 27.47 -18.05
CA ASP A 224 22.48 28.25 -17.49
C ASP A 224 23.82 27.95 -18.20
N GLY A 225 24.60 28.99 -18.51
CA GLY A 225 25.89 28.85 -19.17
C GLY A 225 26.97 28.15 -18.33
N ARG A 226 26.82 28.10 -17.01
CA ARG A 226 27.75 27.45 -16.06
C ARG A 226 27.69 25.94 -16.11
N VAL A 227 26.55 25.36 -16.53
CA VAL A 227 26.39 23.92 -16.71
C VAL A 227 26.71 23.47 -18.14
N LYS A 228 27.32 24.34 -18.98
CA LYS A 228 27.59 24.09 -20.40
C LYS A 228 29.07 24.32 -20.74
N ILE A 229 29.75 23.27 -21.20
CA ILE A 229 31.14 23.31 -21.70
C ILE A 229 31.17 23.08 -23.22
N ASN A 230 32.31 23.34 -23.88
CA ASN A 230 32.52 23.08 -25.33
C ASN A 230 31.48 23.72 -26.26
N ARG A 231 30.99 24.90 -25.91
CA ARG A 231 29.97 25.64 -26.67
C ARG A 231 30.52 26.02 -28.06
N LYS A 232 29.87 25.53 -29.11
CA LYS A 232 30.17 25.88 -30.51
C LYS A 232 28.89 26.33 -31.21
N PRO A 233 28.95 27.28 -32.15
CA PRO A 233 27.81 27.57 -33.01
C PRO A 233 27.36 26.32 -33.77
N LEU A 234 26.06 26.22 -34.04
CA LEU A 234 25.52 25.21 -34.95
C LEU A 234 26.07 25.44 -36.37
N GLY A 235 26.27 24.34 -37.09
CA GLY A 235 26.87 24.32 -38.43
C GLY A 235 26.00 24.95 -39.51
N ASP A 236 26.22 24.53 -40.75
CA ASP A 236 25.36 24.89 -41.86
C ASP A 236 24.03 24.12 -41.77
N VAL A 237 22.98 24.77 -41.26
CA VAL A 237 21.66 24.16 -41.08
C VAL A 237 20.81 24.36 -42.31
N LEU A 238 20.96 25.52 -42.96
CA LEU A 238 20.16 25.90 -44.12
C LEU A 238 20.35 24.93 -45.30
N SER A 239 21.53 24.32 -45.47
CA SER A 239 21.78 23.37 -46.56
C SER A 239 21.01 22.06 -46.49
N TRP A 240 20.46 21.69 -45.33
CA TRP A 240 19.70 20.44 -45.18
C TRP A 240 18.31 20.63 -44.56
N ILE A 241 17.94 21.85 -44.15
CA ILE A 241 16.65 22.06 -43.46
C ILE A 241 15.45 21.69 -44.33
N ASP A 242 15.57 21.78 -45.66
CA ASP A 242 14.54 21.38 -46.62
C ASP A 242 14.34 19.85 -46.68
N GLU A 243 15.31 19.06 -46.21
CA GLU A 243 15.19 17.60 -46.08
C GLU A 243 14.37 17.20 -44.84
N VAL A 244 14.21 18.12 -43.87
CA VAL A 244 13.37 17.92 -42.69
C VAL A 244 11.93 18.32 -42.99
N ILE A 245 11.13 17.34 -43.36
CA ILE A 245 9.74 17.55 -43.79
C ILE A 245 8.80 17.62 -42.56
N PRO A 246 8.12 18.76 -42.32
CA PRO A 246 6.98 18.79 -41.39
C PRO A 246 5.80 18.03 -42.01
N CYS A 247 5.12 17.23 -41.19
CA CYS A 247 4.00 16.41 -41.66
C CYS A 247 2.87 16.33 -40.63
N GLU A 248 1.67 16.08 -41.13
CA GLU A 248 0.56 15.59 -40.35
C GLU A 248 0.56 14.06 -40.36
N TYR A 249 0.22 13.44 -39.25
CA TYR A 249 0.24 11.99 -39.09
C TYR A 249 -0.77 11.52 -38.05
N ASP A 250 -1.23 10.29 -38.23
CA ASP A 250 -2.02 9.57 -37.24
C ASP A 250 -1.11 8.63 -36.46
N ARG A 251 -1.24 8.62 -35.13
CA ARG A 251 -0.53 7.63 -34.31
C ARG A 251 -1.18 6.26 -34.43
N THR A 252 -0.34 5.23 -34.54
CA THR A 252 -0.76 3.82 -34.61
C THR A 252 -0.73 3.14 -33.24
N ASP A 253 0.03 3.68 -32.30
CA ASP A 253 0.27 3.11 -30.98
C ASP A 253 -0.68 3.64 -29.89
N VAL A 254 -1.35 4.77 -30.16
CA VAL A 254 -2.32 5.38 -29.26
C VAL A 254 -3.56 5.77 -30.06
N LYS A 255 -4.72 5.49 -29.49
CA LYS A 255 -6.02 5.90 -30.02
C LYS A 255 -6.73 6.83 -29.05
N ASN A 256 -7.66 7.62 -29.57
CA ASN A 256 -8.70 8.23 -28.78
C ASN A 256 -9.64 7.14 -28.24
N LEU A 257 -10.54 7.52 -27.35
CA LEU A 257 -11.36 6.56 -26.59
C LEU A 257 -12.56 6.04 -27.33
N ASP A 258 -12.98 6.81 -28.33
CA ASP A 258 -13.90 6.37 -29.37
C ASP A 258 -13.20 5.48 -30.42
N ASP A 259 -11.99 5.01 -30.13
CA ASP A 259 -11.13 4.20 -31.00
C ASP A 259 -10.66 4.93 -32.27
N SER A 260 -10.90 6.25 -32.38
CA SER A 260 -10.41 7.05 -33.51
C SER A 260 -8.89 7.28 -33.43
N PRO A 261 -8.20 7.45 -34.57
CA PRO A 261 -6.77 7.74 -34.58
C PRO A 261 -6.44 9.07 -33.89
N VAL A 262 -5.30 9.13 -33.21
CA VAL A 262 -4.79 10.39 -32.66
C VAL A 262 -4.02 11.14 -33.76
N HIS A 263 -4.68 12.12 -34.37
CA HIS A 263 -4.11 12.99 -35.39
C HIS A 263 -3.21 14.09 -34.78
N ARG A 264 -2.03 14.31 -35.37
CA ARG A 264 -1.03 15.29 -34.93
C ARG A 264 -0.32 15.94 -36.11
N ALA A 265 0.25 17.12 -35.87
CA ALA A 265 1.24 17.75 -36.75
C ALA A 265 2.59 17.78 -36.03
N GLY A 266 3.68 17.53 -36.77
CA GLY A 266 5.02 17.52 -36.20
C GLY A 266 6.07 17.12 -37.22
N PHE A 267 7.13 16.47 -36.74
CA PHE A 267 8.21 15.96 -37.58
C PHE A 267 8.48 14.48 -37.30
N ILE A 268 9.09 13.80 -38.27
CA ILE A 268 9.58 12.43 -38.13
C ILE A 268 11.05 12.46 -37.74
N ALA A 269 11.41 11.76 -36.66
CA ALA A 269 12.78 11.73 -36.14
C ALA A 269 13.81 11.23 -37.19
N ASP A 270 13.40 10.31 -38.06
CA ASP A 270 14.24 9.75 -39.12
C ASP A 270 14.75 10.82 -40.11
N HIS A 271 14.00 11.91 -40.33
CA HIS A 271 14.45 13.00 -41.19
C HIS A 271 15.57 13.83 -40.56
N PHE A 272 15.66 13.86 -39.22
CA PHE A 272 16.72 14.57 -38.51
C PHE A 272 17.99 13.73 -38.35
N GLU A 273 17.87 12.40 -38.34
CA GLU A 273 18.97 11.50 -37.99
C GLU A 273 20.25 11.69 -38.84
N PRO A 274 20.18 11.86 -40.18
CA PRO A 274 21.37 12.04 -41.00
C PRO A 274 22.12 13.36 -40.75
N HIS A 275 21.43 14.41 -40.28
CA HIS A 275 21.98 15.77 -40.22
C HIS A 275 22.23 16.26 -38.79
N ALA A 276 21.38 15.84 -37.85
CA ALA A 276 21.43 16.25 -36.45
C ALA A 276 21.12 15.05 -35.53
N PRO A 277 21.96 13.99 -35.54
CA PRO A 277 21.69 12.76 -34.79
C PRO A 277 21.57 12.98 -33.28
N THR A 278 22.13 14.07 -32.74
CA THR A 278 22.00 14.46 -31.33
C THR A 278 20.59 14.87 -30.92
N LEU A 279 19.72 15.23 -31.88
CA LEU A 279 18.31 15.53 -31.63
C LEU A 279 17.43 14.27 -31.57
N VAL A 280 17.95 13.13 -32.04
CA VAL A 280 17.20 11.86 -32.09
C VAL A 280 17.57 11.04 -30.86
N LEU A 281 16.68 11.07 -29.87
CA LEU A 281 16.77 10.26 -28.67
C LEU A 281 16.41 8.81 -29.02
N ARG A 282 17.21 7.88 -28.49
CA ARG A 282 17.00 6.44 -28.66
C ARG A 282 17.00 5.79 -27.29
N ASP A 283 16.02 4.96 -27.03
CA ASP A 283 16.11 4.06 -25.90
C ASP A 283 17.23 3.04 -26.15
N LYS A 284 17.75 2.46 -25.07
CA LYS A 284 18.70 1.36 -25.18
C LYS A 284 17.95 0.15 -25.76
N ALA A 285 18.46 -0.42 -26.85
CA ALA A 285 17.94 -1.68 -27.37
C ALA A 285 18.00 -2.76 -26.28
N THR A 286 16.93 -3.53 -26.17
CA THR A 286 16.81 -4.66 -25.23
C THR A 286 16.49 -5.92 -26.01
N ASP A 287 16.65 -7.10 -25.40
CA ASP A 287 16.31 -8.37 -26.05
C ASP A 287 14.83 -8.41 -26.49
N ASP A 288 13.94 -7.75 -25.73
CA ASP A 288 12.51 -7.65 -26.02
C ASP A 288 12.15 -6.50 -26.97
N ASN A 289 13.07 -5.55 -27.20
CA ASN A 289 12.90 -4.41 -28.10
C ASN A 289 14.22 -4.08 -28.81
N PRO A 290 14.58 -4.85 -29.86
CA PRO A 290 15.85 -4.70 -30.55
C PRO A 290 15.94 -3.43 -31.41
N ASP A 291 14.81 -2.83 -31.78
CA ASP A 291 14.74 -1.57 -32.53
C ASP A 291 13.88 -0.54 -31.76
N PRO A 292 14.48 0.15 -30.78
CA PRO A 292 13.75 1.07 -29.92
C PRO A 292 13.17 2.26 -30.68
N ILE A 293 12.04 2.75 -30.21
CA ILE A 293 11.37 3.91 -30.79
C ILE A 293 12.31 5.12 -30.75
N ARG A 294 12.40 5.82 -31.87
CA ARG A 294 13.14 7.08 -31.99
C ARG A 294 12.23 8.24 -31.58
N SER A 295 12.74 9.11 -30.70
CA SER A 295 12.04 10.32 -30.26
C SER A 295 12.82 11.56 -30.66
N LEU A 296 12.12 12.64 -31.00
CA LEU A 296 12.74 13.92 -31.37
C LEU A 296 12.79 14.88 -30.18
N ASP A 297 13.95 15.46 -29.92
CA ASP A 297 14.11 16.63 -29.04
C ASP A 297 13.60 17.89 -29.75
N TYR A 298 12.32 18.20 -29.55
CA TYR A 298 11.68 19.37 -30.14
C TYR A 298 12.26 20.70 -29.63
N ASP A 299 12.73 20.77 -28.38
CA ASP A 299 13.36 21.98 -27.84
C ASP A 299 14.71 22.23 -28.54
N GLY A 300 15.49 21.17 -28.72
CA GLY A 300 16.73 21.19 -29.50
C GLY A 300 16.49 21.54 -30.96
N ALA A 301 15.48 20.96 -31.61
CA ALA A 301 15.12 21.25 -33.01
C ALA A 301 14.81 22.74 -33.23
N GLY A 302 14.18 23.39 -32.25
CA GLY A 302 13.96 24.85 -32.27
C GLY A 302 15.25 25.67 -32.39
N ALA A 303 16.35 25.22 -31.77
CA ALA A 303 17.65 25.90 -31.88
C ALA A 303 18.26 25.79 -33.29
N TYR A 304 18.05 24.65 -33.97
CA TYR A 304 18.47 24.46 -35.36
C TYR A 304 17.65 25.34 -36.32
N LEU A 305 16.32 25.37 -36.15
CA LEU A 305 15.46 26.28 -36.92
C LEU A 305 15.87 27.75 -36.74
N TRP A 306 16.18 28.15 -35.51
CA TRP A 306 16.70 29.50 -35.24
C TRP A 306 18.02 29.77 -35.99
N ARG A 307 18.92 28.78 -36.06
CA ARG A 307 20.16 28.89 -36.83
C ARG A 307 19.90 29.02 -38.34
N ALA A 308 18.97 28.25 -38.90
CA ALA A 308 18.59 28.35 -40.31
C ALA A 308 18.08 29.76 -40.64
N VAL A 309 17.25 30.35 -39.77
CA VAL A 309 16.77 31.74 -39.93
C VAL A 309 17.93 32.74 -39.91
N GLN A 310 18.94 32.54 -39.05
CA GLN A 310 20.13 33.40 -39.05
C GLN A 310 20.91 33.31 -40.36
N GLN A 311 21.05 32.11 -40.92
CA GLN A 311 21.74 31.86 -42.19
C GLN A 311 20.97 32.48 -43.36
N LEU A 312 19.66 32.25 -43.43
CA LEU A 312 18.79 32.82 -44.46
C LEU A 312 18.81 34.36 -44.43
N LYS A 313 18.85 34.96 -43.23
CA LYS A 313 18.99 36.41 -43.09
C LYS A 313 20.31 36.93 -43.64
N ALA A 314 21.40 36.18 -43.51
CA ALA A 314 22.71 36.54 -44.06
C ALA A 314 22.70 36.47 -45.60
N GLU A 315 22.23 35.36 -46.18
CA GLU A 315 22.12 35.20 -47.64
C GLU A 315 21.21 36.27 -48.26
N LEU A 316 20.09 36.59 -47.61
CA LEU A 316 19.20 37.64 -48.08
C LEU A 316 19.87 39.03 -48.07
N ALA A 317 20.74 39.30 -47.09
CA ALA A 317 21.48 40.55 -47.02
C ALA A 317 22.51 40.65 -48.15
N GLU A 318 23.21 39.54 -48.45
CA GLU A 318 24.15 39.44 -49.58
C GLU A 318 23.43 39.63 -50.92
N ALA A 319 22.32 38.92 -51.14
CA ALA A 319 21.52 39.05 -52.35
C ALA A 319 20.97 40.48 -52.54
N ARG A 320 20.57 41.16 -51.47
CA ARG A 320 20.14 42.57 -51.52
C ARG A 320 21.29 43.51 -51.89
N ALA A 321 22.48 43.27 -51.36
CA ALA A 321 23.66 44.06 -51.70
C ALA A 321 24.07 43.88 -53.17
N GLU A 322 23.98 42.64 -53.69
CA GLU A 322 24.22 42.34 -55.11
C GLU A 322 23.18 43.03 -56.01
N ILE A 323 21.89 42.94 -55.68
CA ILE A 323 20.84 43.64 -56.44
C ILE A 323 21.08 45.16 -56.44
N GLN A 324 21.53 45.73 -55.32
CA GLN A 324 21.81 47.16 -55.23
C GLN A 324 23.00 47.56 -56.10
N SER A 325 24.06 46.75 -56.16
CA SER A 325 25.22 47.02 -57.02
C SER A 325 24.86 46.92 -58.51
N LEU A 326 24.01 45.95 -58.88
CA LEU A 326 23.53 45.79 -60.25
C LEU A 326 22.58 46.92 -60.70
N LYS A 327 21.80 47.50 -59.79
CA LYS A 327 20.92 48.65 -60.09
C LYS A 327 21.63 50.00 -60.10
N GLY A 328 22.84 50.07 -59.55
CA GLY A 328 23.64 51.30 -59.47
C GLY A 328 24.54 51.55 -60.70
N ASN A 329 24.58 50.61 -61.64
CA ASN A 329 25.24 50.69 -62.94
C ASN A 329 24.20 50.78 -64.06
#